data_AF-A0A9N9T698-F1
#
_entry.id   AF-A0A9N9T698-F1
#
_cell.length_a   1.000
_cell.length_b   1.000
_cell.length_c   1.000
_cell.angle_alpha   90.00
_cell.angle_beta   90.00
_cell.angle_gamma   90.00
#
_symmetry.space_group_name_H-M   'P 1'
#
loop_
_entity.id
_entity.type
_entity.pdbx_description
1 polymer ?
#
loop_
_entity_poly.entity_id
_entity_poly.type
_entity_poly.pdbx_seq_one_letter_code
_entity_poly.pdbx_strand_id
1 'polypeptide(L)'
;MNKITYYSQQYGLNINVKKTKLMIISKKRITEGQLYVNQSPVERVTHYNYLGTIINKEWTNNQEIRARIAKARSTYNRIGAFFKSHNFSLDTKVRMLRCYVFSVLLYGVESWTLNEVMSKKLEAFEMWLYRRILKIPYNSSGILCEMNPDMLLLQAILQGKIFGKRGPGRRRTSWLKNLRIWFNTTSVQLFRAAADKIKITMMIANIRNG
;
A
#
# COMPACT_ATOMS: atom_id res chain seq x y z
N MET A 1 -7.09 -19.51 -18.15
CA MET A 1 -7.61 -18.17 -18.47
C MET A 1 -9.01 -18.21 -19.09
N ASN A 2 -9.29 -19.12 -20.02
CA ASN A 2 -10.55 -19.19 -20.76
C ASN A 2 -11.82 -19.16 -19.89
N LYS A 3 -11.84 -19.82 -18.73
CA LYS A 3 -12.96 -19.74 -17.78
C LYS A 3 -13.20 -18.32 -17.25
N ILE A 4 -12.14 -17.61 -16.86
CA ILE A 4 -12.23 -16.22 -16.37
C ILE A 4 -12.76 -15.32 -17.48
N THR A 5 -12.27 -15.48 -18.70
CA THR A 5 -12.73 -14.72 -19.87
C THR A 5 -14.21 -14.97 -20.15
N TYR A 6 -14.63 -16.25 -20.16
CA TYR A 6 -16.01 -16.65 -20.36
C TYR A 6 -16.95 -16.00 -19.33
N TYR A 7 -16.67 -16.17 -18.04
CA TYR A 7 -17.50 -15.57 -16.99
C TYR A 7 -17.48 -14.05 -17.04
N SER A 8 -16.34 -13.42 -17.31
CA SER A 8 -16.26 -11.95 -17.43
C SER A 8 -17.21 -11.44 -18.53
N GLN A 9 -17.23 -12.11 -19.69
CA GLN A 9 -18.11 -11.76 -20.81
C GLN A 9 -19.60 -11.96 -20.47
N GLN A 10 -19.96 -13.00 -19.71
CA GLN A 10 -21.34 -13.20 -19.24
C GLN A 10 -21.85 -12.03 -18.38
N TYR A 11 -20.94 -11.36 -17.66
CA TYR A 11 -21.25 -10.15 -16.88
C TYR A 11 -20.98 -8.84 -17.66
N GLY A 12 -20.73 -8.89 -18.96
CA GLY A 12 -20.47 -7.71 -19.80
C GLY A 12 -19.08 -7.07 -19.60
N LEU A 13 -18.13 -7.79 -19.01
CA LEU A 13 -16.77 -7.32 -18.77
C LEU A 13 -15.79 -7.88 -19.80
N ASN A 14 -15.01 -6.98 -20.42
CA ASN A 14 -13.96 -7.33 -21.36
C ASN A 14 -12.56 -7.20 -20.73
N ILE A 15 -11.73 -8.23 -20.92
CA ILE A 15 -10.35 -8.25 -20.41
C ILE A 15 -9.45 -7.39 -21.32
N ASN A 16 -8.77 -6.41 -20.72
CA ASN A 16 -7.77 -5.61 -21.44
C ASN A 16 -6.43 -6.36 -21.51
N VAL A 17 -6.20 -7.05 -22.63
CA VAL A 17 -4.99 -7.86 -22.87
C VAL A 17 -3.70 -7.04 -22.73
N LYS A 18 -3.71 -5.75 -23.10
CA LYS A 18 -2.52 -4.88 -22.97
C LYS A 18 -2.15 -4.61 -21.51
N LYS A 19 -3.12 -4.52 -20.60
CA LYS A 19 -2.89 -4.30 -19.15
C LYS A 19 -2.65 -5.61 -18.38
N THR A 20 -3.18 -6.72 -18.88
CA THR A 20 -2.96 -8.06 -18.32
C THR A 20 -1.56 -8.54 -18.66
N LYS A 21 -0.82 -9.03 -17.66
CA LYS A 21 0.54 -9.57 -17.82
C LYS A 21 0.63 -10.94 -17.16
N LEU A 22 1.47 -11.81 -17.70
CA LEU A 22 1.82 -13.10 -17.13
C LEU A 22 3.16 -12.98 -16.41
N MET A 23 3.19 -13.33 -15.13
CA MET A 23 4.44 -13.42 -14.37
C MET A 23 4.49 -14.79 -13.69
N ILE A 24 5.58 -15.52 -13.89
CA ILE A 24 5.79 -16.83 -13.26
C ILE A 24 6.70 -16.65 -12.06
N ILE A 25 6.17 -16.98 -10.88
CA ILE A 25 6.89 -16.94 -9.60
C ILE A 25 7.13 -18.40 -9.20
N SER A 26 8.37 -18.87 -9.36
CA SER A 26 8.74 -20.26 -9.04
C SER A 26 10.20 -20.35 -8.66
N LYS A 27 10.51 -21.26 -7.72
CA LYS A 27 11.89 -21.62 -7.38
C LYS A 27 12.56 -22.45 -8.49
N LYS A 28 11.76 -23.12 -9.34
CA LYS A 28 12.24 -23.89 -10.49
C LYS A 28 12.26 -23.01 -11.74
N ARG A 29 13.22 -23.22 -12.64
CA ARG A 29 13.21 -22.59 -13.96
C ARG A 29 12.07 -23.20 -14.78
N ILE A 30 10.98 -22.47 -14.88
CA ILE A 30 9.85 -22.80 -15.76
C ILE A 30 9.88 -21.81 -16.91
N THR A 31 10.40 -22.25 -18.05
CA THR A 31 10.40 -21.48 -19.31
C THR A 31 9.09 -21.65 -20.07
N GLU A 32 8.39 -22.76 -19.85
CA GLU A 32 7.14 -23.10 -20.52
C GLU A 32 5.94 -22.35 -19.92
N GLY A 33 4.84 -22.32 -20.67
CA GLY A 33 3.60 -21.64 -20.29
C GLY A 33 3.44 -20.29 -20.99
N GLN A 34 2.62 -20.29 -22.05
CA GLN A 34 2.09 -19.11 -22.69
C GLN A 34 0.60 -19.02 -22.37
N LEU A 35 0.14 -17.84 -21.93
CA LEU A 35 -1.25 -17.61 -21.59
C LEU A 35 -1.91 -16.81 -22.71
N TYR A 36 -3.12 -17.20 -23.08
CA TYR A 36 -3.90 -16.56 -24.12
C TYR A 36 -5.21 -16.00 -23.55
N VAL A 37 -5.62 -14.83 -24.03
CA VAL A 37 -6.92 -14.20 -23.79
C VAL A 37 -7.51 -13.86 -25.15
N ASN A 38 -8.68 -14.42 -25.48
CA ASN A 38 -9.31 -14.25 -26.81
C ASN A 38 -8.33 -14.53 -27.96
N GLN A 39 -7.60 -15.65 -27.88
CA GLN A 39 -6.56 -16.07 -28.85
C GLN A 39 -5.35 -15.12 -28.96
N SER A 40 -5.32 -14.01 -28.21
CA SER A 40 -4.18 -13.10 -28.14
C SER A 40 -3.21 -13.52 -27.03
N PRO A 41 -1.90 -13.62 -27.30
CA PRO A 41 -0.92 -13.95 -26.27
C PRO A 41 -0.80 -12.82 -25.25
N VAL A 42 -0.81 -13.17 -23.97
CA VAL A 42 -0.54 -12.25 -22.87
C VAL A 42 0.97 -12.08 -22.72
N GLU A 43 1.41 -10.82 -22.62
CA GLU A 43 2.83 -10.50 -22.44
C GLU A 43 3.37 -11.06 -21.13
N ARG A 44 4.53 -11.71 -21.21
CA ARG A 44 5.25 -12.26 -20.06
C ARG A 44 6.24 -11.23 -19.52
N VAL A 45 6.17 -10.98 -18.21
CA VAL A 45 6.99 -9.96 -17.53
C VAL A 45 7.78 -10.57 -16.37
N THR A 46 8.90 -9.92 -16.00
CA THR A 46 9.72 -10.29 -14.85
C THR A 46 9.36 -9.51 -13.58
N HIS A 47 8.73 -8.35 -13.76
CA HIS A 47 8.23 -7.50 -12.70
C HIS A 47 6.94 -6.81 -13.15
N TYR A 48 6.10 -6.45 -12.17
CA TYR A 48 4.83 -5.80 -12.43
C TYR A 48 4.50 -4.80 -11.31
N ASN A 49 3.95 -3.65 -11.68
CA ASN A 49 3.46 -2.66 -10.74
C ASN A 49 2.01 -2.98 -10.37
N TYR A 50 1.82 -3.54 -9.17
CA TYR A 50 0.51 -3.84 -8.63
C TYR A 50 0.17 -2.85 -7.51
N LEU A 51 -0.89 -2.06 -7.69
CA LEU A 51 -1.33 -1.04 -6.73
C LEU A 51 -0.21 -0.08 -6.27
N GLY A 52 0.70 0.22 -7.19
CA GLY A 52 1.85 1.09 -6.94
C GLY A 52 3.08 0.41 -6.34
N THR A 53 3.04 -0.88 -6.04
CA THR A 53 4.13 -1.69 -5.50
C THR A 53 4.73 -2.59 -6.58
N ILE A 54 6.05 -2.66 -6.66
CA ILE A 54 6.77 -3.55 -7.59
C ILE A 54 6.79 -4.97 -7.02
N ILE A 55 6.21 -5.90 -7.78
CA ILE A 55 6.33 -7.34 -7.54
C ILE A 55 7.25 -7.91 -8.62
N ASN A 56 8.19 -8.78 -8.24
CA ASN A 56 9.11 -9.44 -9.18
C ASN A 56 8.98 -10.97 -9.14
N LYS A 57 9.51 -11.63 -10.17
CA LYS A 57 9.49 -13.09 -10.32
C LYS A 57 10.28 -13.81 -9.23
N GLU A 58 11.30 -13.17 -8.65
CA GLU A 58 12.12 -13.70 -7.55
C GLU A 58 11.41 -13.62 -6.19
N TRP A 59 10.26 -12.94 -6.12
CA TRP A 59 9.54 -12.68 -4.87
C TRP A 59 10.40 -11.97 -3.80
N THR A 60 11.29 -11.08 -4.22
CA THR A 60 12.14 -10.29 -3.33
C THR A 60 11.73 -8.82 -3.32
N ASN A 61 11.73 -8.18 -2.15
CA ASN A 61 11.35 -6.76 -2.04
C ASN A 61 12.50 -5.79 -2.37
N ASN A 62 13.67 -6.29 -2.77
CA ASN A 62 14.87 -5.49 -3.02
C ASN A 62 14.64 -4.35 -4.03
N GLN A 63 13.94 -4.64 -5.12
CA GLN A 63 13.66 -3.65 -6.17
C GLN A 63 12.65 -2.60 -5.68
N GLU A 64 11.62 -3.03 -4.96
CA GLU A 64 10.60 -2.14 -4.40
C GLU A 64 11.19 -1.18 -3.36
N ILE A 65 11.98 -1.69 -2.41
CA ILE A 65 12.62 -0.89 -1.35
C ILE A 65 13.51 0.19 -1.97
N ARG A 66 14.34 -0.19 -2.97
CA ARG A 66 15.18 0.76 -3.71
C ARG A 66 14.35 1.82 -4.42
N ALA A 67 13.24 1.43 -5.05
CA ALA A 67 12.33 2.36 -5.71
C ALA A 67 11.67 3.33 -4.71
N ARG A 68 11.28 2.86 -3.51
CA ARG A 68 10.75 3.74 -2.46
C ARG A 68 11.79 4.71 -1.92
N ILE A 69 13.01 4.26 -1.67
CA ILE A 69 14.12 5.15 -1.27
C ILE A 69 14.32 6.24 -2.34
N ALA A 70 14.34 5.86 -3.62
CA ALA A 70 14.48 6.83 -4.71
C ALA A 70 13.31 7.83 -4.78
N LYS A 71 12.06 7.37 -4.64
CA LYS A 71 10.87 8.23 -4.58
C LYS A 71 10.88 9.16 -3.38
N ALA A 72 11.24 8.66 -2.20
CA ALA A 72 11.36 9.45 -0.97
C ALA A 72 12.47 10.50 -1.09
N ARG A 73 13.63 10.13 -1.66
CA ARG A 73 14.72 11.06 -1.96
C ARG A 73 14.30 12.16 -2.93
N SER A 74 13.59 11.81 -4.00
CA SER A 74 13.03 12.77 -4.95
C SER A 74 12.05 13.73 -4.25
N THR A 75 11.19 13.20 -3.39
CA THR A 75 10.24 13.99 -2.59
C THR A 75 10.96 14.96 -1.69
N TYR A 76 11.97 14.51 -0.93
CA TYR A 76 12.80 15.37 -0.09
C TYR A 76 13.45 16.50 -0.90
N ASN A 77 14.05 16.18 -2.05
CA ASN A 77 14.71 17.17 -2.90
C ASN A 77 13.72 18.22 -3.42
N ARG A 78 12.49 17.83 -3.75
CA ARG A 78 11.44 18.75 -4.22
C ARG A 78 11.07 19.79 -3.17
N ILE A 79 10.97 19.39 -1.90
CA ILE A 79 10.72 20.31 -0.77
C ILE A 79 12.02 20.71 -0.05
N GLY A 80 13.17 20.56 -0.70
CA GLY A 80 14.48 20.71 -0.06
C GLY A 80 14.76 22.14 0.42
N ALA A 81 14.18 23.16 -0.23
CA ALA A 81 14.31 24.55 0.18
C ALA A 81 13.74 24.79 1.60
N PHE A 82 12.60 24.17 1.91
CA PHE A 82 11.98 24.23 3.24
C PHE A 82 12.94 23.71 4.32
N PHE A 83 13.54 22.53 4.09
CA PHE A 83 14.46 21.92 5.05
C PHE A 83 15.76 22.71 5.26
N LYS A 84 16.24 23.43 4.23
CA LYS A 84 17.44 24.28 4.31
C LYS A 84 17.22 25.59 5.05
N SER A 85 16.00 26.13 5.02
CA SER A 85 15.66 27.42 5.62
C SER A 85 15.85 27.45 7.14
N HIS A 86 16.21 28.60 7.71
CA HIS A 86 16.37 28.77 9.16
C HIS A 86 15.08 29.18 9.86
N ASN A 87 14.02 29.49 9.09
CA ASN A 87 12.78 30.06 9.59
C ASN A 87 11.87 29.04 10.31
N PHE A 88 12.20 27.75 10.24
CA PHE A 88 11.41 26.69 10.85
C PHE A 88 12.22 25.94 11.90
N SER A 89 11.57 25.65 13.03
CA SER A 89 12.12 24.83 14.10
C SER A 89 12.44 23.43 13.61
N LEU A 90 13.40 22.77 14.29
CA LEU A 90 13.75 21.38 14.02
C LEU A 90 12.53 20.46 14.12
N ASP A 91 11.70 20.65 15.15
CA ASP A 91 10.47 19.88 15.34
C ASP A 91 9.53 19.96 14.13
N THR A 92 9.31 21.17 13.59
CA THR A 92 8.47 21.35 12.41
C THR A 92 9.05 20.62 11.20
N LYS A 93 10.37 20.66 11.02
CA LYS A 93 11.05 19.94 9.94
C LYS A 93 10.94 18.42 10.10
N VAL A 94 11.07 17.90 11.32
CA VAL A 94 10.90 16.47 11.60
C VAL A 94 9.45 16.03 11.31
N ARG A 95 8.46 16.83 11.71
CA ARG A 95 7.05 16.57 11.36
C ARG A 95 6.84 16.55 9.84
N MET A 96 7.40 17.50 9.11
CA MET A 96 7.31 17.54 7.65
C MET A 96 7.97 16.32 6.98
N LEU A 97 9.14 15.86 7.48
CA LEU A 97 9.73 14.60 7.00
C LEU A 97 8.77 13.43 7.18
N ARG A 98 8.19 13.28 8.38
CA ARG A 98 7.26 12.19 8.70
C ARG A 98 6.05 12.22 7.77
N CYS A 99 5.46 13.40 7.55
CA CYS A 99 4.25 13.54 6.72
C CYS A 99 4.48 13.31 5.23
N TYR A 100 5.60 13.77 4.66
CA TYR A 100 5.80 13.78 3.20
C TYR A 100 6.84 12.78 2.70
N VAL A 101 7.96 12.63 3.41
CA VAL A 101 9.07 11.79 2.94
C VAL A 101 8.90 10.37 3.44
N PHE A 102 8.59 10.18 4.72
CA PHE A 102 8.39 8.85 5.29
C PHE A 102 7.08 8.22 4.83
N SER A 103 6.00 8.98 4.63
CA SER A 103 4.77 8.44 4.02
C SER A 103 5.02 7.81 2.64
N VAL A 104 5.89 8.43 1.83
CA VAL A 104 6.31 7.88 0.52
C VAL A 104 7.22 6.67 0.68
N LEU A 105 8.17 6.73 1.61
CA LEU A 105 9.12 5.64 1.87
C LEU A 105 8.40 4.37 2.36
N LEU A 106 7.44 4.54 3.27
CA LEU A 106 6.80 3.46 4.03
C LEU A 106 5.55 2.88 3.36
N TYR A 107 5.18 3.39 2.19
CA TYR A 107 4.06 2.82 1.46
C TYR A 107 4.35 1.35 1.11
N GLY A 108 3.48 0.45 1.57
CA GLY A 108 3.58 -0.99 1.33
C GLY A 108 4.63 -1.70 2.20
N VAL A 109 5.15 -1.05 3.25
CA VAL A 109 6.17 -1.62 4.14
C VAL A 109 5.69 -2.90 4.84
N GLU A 110 4.39 -3.01 5.09
CA GLU A 110 3.76 -4.21 5.66
C GLU A 110 3.91 -5.46 4.80
N SER A 111 4.19 -5.29 3.49
CA SER A 111 4.40 -6.39 2.55
C SER A 111 5.88 -6.74 2.33
N TRP A 112 6.80 -6.06 3.03
CA TRP A 112 8.22 -6.23 2.82
C TRP A 112 8.80 -7.32 3.71
N THR A 113 9.55 -8.22 3.08
CA THR A 113 10.51 -9.08 3.76
C THR A 113 11.86 -8.37 3.75
N LEU A 114 12.26 -7.83 4.91
CA LEU A 114 13.52 -7.11 5.06
C LEU A 114 14.69 -8.09 5.21
N ASN A 115 15.72 -7.90 4.41
CA ASN A 115 17.02 -8.55 4.60
C ASN A 115 18.01 -7.53 5.20
N GLU A 116 19.10 -8.02 5.76
CA GLU A 116 20.12 -7.18 6.42
C GLU A 116 20.66 -6.08 5.51
N VAL A 117 20.88 -6.39 4.23
CA VAL A 117 21.40 -5.44 3.23
C VAL A 117 20.40 -4.30 2.97
N MET A 118 19.10 -4.60 2.89
CA MET A 118 18.05 -3.60 2.68
C MET A 118 17.79 -2.81 3.96
N SER A 119 17.86 -3.44 5.14
CA SER A 119 17.79 -2.73 6.43
C SER A 119 18.90 -1.68 6.52
N LYS A 120 20.16 -2.06 6.28
CA LYS A 120 21.31 -1.14 6.25
C LYS A 120 21.12 0.01 5.24
N LYS A 121 20.51 -0.26 4.08
CA LYS A 121 20.20 0.78 3.07
C LYS A 121 19.14 1.77 3.56
N LEU A 122 18.12 1.29 4.29
CA LEU A 122 17.10 2.15 4.86
C LEU A 122 17.66 2.99 6.01
N GLU A 123 18.49 2.41 6.88
CA GLU A 123 19.21 3.14 7.94
C GLU A 123 20.09 4.24 7.33
N ALA A 124 20.87 3.91 6.30
CA ALA A 124 21.71 4.88 5.61
C ALA A 124 20.89 6.03 4.99
N PHE A 125 19.70 5.73 4.45
CA PHE A 125 18.81 6.75 3.91
C PHE A 125 18.20 7.65 5.01
N GLU A 126 17.79 7.07 6.13
CA GLU A 126 17.29 7.80 7.29
C GLU A 126 18.38 8.72 7.86
N MET A 127 19.61 8.22 8.03
CA MET A 127 20.76 9.02 8.45
C MET A 127 21.07 10.15 7.47
N TRP A 128 20.93 9.90 6.17
CA TRP A 128 21.12 10.92 5.14
C TRP A 128 20.10 12.07 5.26
N LEU A 129 18.84 11.76 5.60
CA LEU A 129 17.81 12.78 5.83
C LEU A 129 18.12 13.62 7.07
N TYR A 130 18.44 12.97 8.19
CA TYR A 130 18.67 13.66 9.46
C TYR A 130 19.92 14.52 9.44
N ARG A 131 21.03 14.02 8.89
CA ARG A 131 22.26 14.81 8.69
C ARG A 131 22.00 16.11 7.94
N ARG A 132 21.13 16.07 6.91
CA ARG A 132 20.81 17.27 6.11
C ARG A 132 19.96 18.28 6.85
N ILE A 133 19.04 17.84 7.70
CA ILE A 133 18.20 18.75 8.49
C ILE A 133 18.99 19.36 9.65
N LEU A 134 19.83 18.55 10.30
CA LEU A 134 20.71 18.97 11.39
C LEU A 134 21.97 19.71 10.90
N LYS A 135 22.23 19.71 9.59
CA LYS A 135 23.42 20.31 8.94
C LYS A 135 24.74 19.73 9.44
N ILE A 136 24.74 18.45 9.78
CA ILE A 136 25.93 17.75 10.30
C ILE A 136 26.78 17.26 9.11
N PRO A 137 28.10 17.50 9.11
CA PRO A 137 28.98 17.01 8.06
C PRO A 137 29.12 15.48 8.10
N TYR A 138 29.51 14.89 6.98
CA TYR A 138 29.47 13.42 6.85
C TYR A 138 30.50 12.68 7.71
N ASN A 139 31.55 13.38 8.15
CA ASN A 139 32.65 12.87 8.96
C ASN A 139 32.35 12.84 10.47
N SER A 140 31.22 13.38 10.91
CA SER A 140 30.83 13.33 12.33
C SER A 140 30.30 11.94 12.70
N SER A 141 31.02 11.24 13.57
CA SER A 141 30.76 9.85 13.97
C SER A 141 29.68 9.68 15.05
N GLY A 142 29.22 10.76 15.70
CA GLY A 142 28.44 10.69 16.95
C GLY A 142 26.90 10.76 16.86
N ILE A 143 26.33 10.78 15.65
CA ILE A 143 24.92 11.20 15.46
C ILE A 143 23.90 10.19 16.03
N LEU A 144 24.21 8.90 16.03
CA LEU A 144 23.30 7.87 16.53
C LEU A 144 23.07 7.97 18.05
N CYS A 145 24.01 8.55 18.81
CA CYS A 145 23.90 8.67 20.26
C CYS A 145 23.04 9.87 20.70
N GLU A 146 22.95 10.91 19.86
CA GLU A 146 22.17 12.13 20.17
C GLU A 146 20.73 12.07 19.65
N MET A 147 20.45 11.21 18.67
CA MET A 147 19.10 11.07 18.13
C MET A 147 18.25 10.14 19.00
N ASN A 148 17.12 10.65 19.50
CA ASN A 148 16.16 9.87 20.27
C ASN A 148 15.81 8.55 19.53
N PRO A 149 15.84 7.38 20.19
CA PRO A 149 15.36 6.11 19.62
C PRO A 149 13.96 6.20 18.98
N ASP A 150 13.09 7.06 19.50
CA ASP A 150 11.74 7.31 18.95
C ASP A 150 11.75 8.09 17.61
N MET A 151 12.90 8.66 17.22
CA MET A 151 13.13 9.23 15.89
C MET A 151 13.58 8.17 14.87
N LEU A 152 14.08 7.01 15.30
CA LEU A 152 14.51 5.93 14.39
C LEU A 152 13.30 5.10 13.96
N LEU A 153 12.61 5.60 12.94
CA LEU A 153 11.36 5.03 12.45
C LEU A 153 11.57 3.61 11.88
N LEU A 154 12.78 3.31 11.40
CA LEU A 154 13.15 1.97 10.95
C LEU A 154 13.16 0.95 12.08
N GLN A 155 13.62 1.35 13.27
CA GLN A 155 13.69 0.49 14.44
C GLN A 155 12.28 0.21 14.99
N ALA A 156 11.40 1.22 14.97
CA ALA A 156 9.98 1.06 15.31
C ALA A 156 9.24 0.10 14.36
N ILE A 157 9.54 0.16 13.06
CA ILE A 157 8.94 -0.73 12.04
C ILE A 157 9.50 -2.16 12.13
N LEU A 158 10.83 -2.31 12.26
CA LEU A 158 11.50 -3.60 12.43
C LEU A 158 11.07 -4.33 13.71
N GLN A 159 10.80 -3.58 14.78
CA GLN A 159 10.32 -4.14 16.04
C GLN A 159 8.79 -4.32 16.09
N GLY A 160 8.06 -3.97 15.02
CA GLY A 160 6.60 -3.98 15.00
C GLY A 160 5.95 -3.03 16.02
N LYS A 161 6.74 -2.14 16.63
CA LYS A 161 6.30 -1.15 17.62
C LYS A 161 5.76 0.06 16.87
N ILE A 162 4.50 -0.04 16.44
CA ILE A 162 3.76 1.14 16.02
C ILE A 162 3.48 1.96 17.29
N PHE A 163 4.25 3.01 17.54
CA PHE A 163 4.01 3.89 18.68
C PHE A 163 2.66 4.62 18.51
N GLY A 164 1.78 4.46 19.49
CA GLY A 164 0.45 5.08 19.55
C GLY A 164 -0.70 4.09 19.56
N LYS A 165 -1.77 4.41 20.30
CA LYS A 165 -3.05 3.68 20.16
C LYS A 165 -3.59 3.99 18.77
N ARG A 166 -3.79 2.98 17.92
CA ARG A 166 -4.61 3.14 16.71
C ARG A 166 -5.97 3.67 17.18
N GLY A 167 -6.39 4.84 16.70
CA GLY A 167 -7.76 5.30 16.93
C GLY A 167 -8.71 4.17 16.50
N PRO A 168 -9.79 3.89 17.26
CA PRO A 168 -10.72 2.85 16.88
C PRO A 168 -11.15 3.12 15.43
N GLY A 169 -10.79 2.20 14.53
CA GLY A 169 -11.18 2.30 13.12
C GLY A 169 -12.70 2.42 13.02
N ARG A 170 -13.20 2.88 11.87
CA ARG A 170 -14.64 2.97 11.63
C ARG A 170 -15.31 1.67 12.09
N ARG A 171 -16.20 1.76 13.10
CA ARG A 171 -16.88 0.58 13.67
C ARG A 171 -17.43 -0.24 12.52
N ARG A 172 -17.08 -1.53 12.47
CA ARG A 172 -17.60 -2.44 11.44
C ARG A 172 -19.10 -2.60 11.68
N THR A 173 -19.92 -1.79 11.03
CA THR A 173 -21.37 -1.92 11.06
C THR A 173 -21.72 -3.24 10.36
N SER A 174 -22.36 -4.15 11.09
CA SER A 174 -22.87 -5.40 10.51
C SER A 174 -23.80 -5.07 9.35
N TRP A 175 -23.63 -5.76 8.22
CA TRP A 175 -24.49 -5.60 7.04
C TRP A 175 -25.98 -5.73 7.39
N LEU A 176 -26.32 -6.72 8.23
CA LEU A 176 -27.67 -6.89 8.79
C LEU A 176 -28.11 -5.74 9.69
N LYS A 177 -27.19 -5.09 10.42
CA LYS A 177 -27.52 -3.90 11.21
C LYS A 177 -27.90 -2.73 10.30
N ASN A 178 -27.18 -2.53 9.20
CA ASN A 178 -27.50 -1.47 8.24
C ASN A 178 -28.84 -1.72 7.55
N LEU A 179 -29.13 -2.95 7.11
CA LEU A 179 -30.41 -3.27 6.48
C LEU A 179 -31.59 -3.05 7.43
N ARG A 180 -31.46 -3.43 8.70
CA ARG A 180 -32.50 -3.18 9.70
C ARG A 180 -32.78 -1.70 9.90
N ILE A 181 -31.72 -0.86 9.86
CA ILE A 181 -31.84 0.59 9.96
C ILE A 181 -32.50 1.16 8.70
N TRP A 182 -32.02 0.78 7.51
CA TRP A 182 -32.52 1.30 6.22
C TRP A 182 -33.97 0.95 5.96
N PHE A 183 -34.40 -0.26 6.35
CA PHE A 183 -35.76 -0.73 6.13
C PHE A 183 -36.64 -0.65 7.38
N ASN A 184 -36.13 -0.11 8.48
CA ASN A 184 -36.80 -0.05 9.79
C ASN A 184 -37.54 -1.36 10.18
N THR A 185 -36.88 -2.50 9.95
CA THR A 185 -37.48 -3.84 10.13
C THR A 185 -36.54 -4.76 10.88
N THR A 186 -37.07 -5.86 11.40
CA THR A 186 -36.27 -6.89 12.08
C THR A 186 -35.58 -7.83 11.09
N SER A 187 -34.50 -8.51 11.51
CA SER A 187 -33.81 -9.48 10.66
C SER A 187 -34.74 -10.59 10.15
N VAL A 188 -35.70 -11.04 10.98
CA VAL A 188 -36.66 -12.09 10.61
C VAL A 188 -37.59 -11.61 9.50
N GLN A 189 -38.08 -10.38 9.59
CA GLN A 189 -38.92 -9.78 8.54
C GLN A 189 -38.13 -9.57 7.25
N LEU A 190 -36.86 -9.15 7.34
CA LEU A 190 -35.96 -9.05 6.19
C LEU A 190 -35.75 -10.39 5.50
N PHE A 191 -35.49 -11.46 6.24
CA PHE A 191 -35.31 -12.80 5.65
C PHE A 191 -36.60 -13.33 5.02
N ARG A 192 -37.76 -13.09 5.65
CA ARG A 192 -39.07 -13.44 5.08
C ARG A 192 -39.36 -12.65 3.81
N ALA A 193 -39.02 -11.35 3.78
CA ALA A 193 -39.17 -10.52 2.59
C ALA A 193 -38.18 -10.90 1.49
N ALA A 194 -36.97 -11.35 1.83
CA ALA A 194 -35.96 -11.80 0.87
C ALA A 194 -36.34 -13.10 0.15
N ALA A 195 -37.23 -13.91 0.73
CA ALA A 195 -37.79 -15.08 0.06
C ALA A 195 -38.76 -14.70 -1.09
N ASP A 196 -39.27 -13.46 -1.09
CA ASP A 196 -40.15 -12.93 -2.14
C ASP A 196 -39.40 -11.87 -2.96
N LYS A 197 -39.11 -12.22 -4.21
CA LYS A 197 -38.35 -11.39 -5.14
C LYS A 197 -39.04 -10.06 -5.45
N ILE A 198 -40.38 -10.02 -5.46
CA ILE A 198 -41.15 -8.80 -5.72
C ILE A 198 -41.04 -7.86 -4.52
N LYS A 199 -41.22 -8.43 -3.32
CA LYS A 199 -41.19 -7.69 -2.06
C LYS A 199 -39.84 -7.05 -1.77
N ILE A 200 -38.73 -7.78 -1.97
CA ILE A 200 -37.39 -7.21 -1.77
C ILE A 200 -37.05 -6.14 -2.81
N THR A 201 -37.56 -6.27 -4.04
CA THR A 201 -37.38 -5.26 -5.09
C THR A 201 -38.09 -3.95 -4.74
N MET A 202 -39.32 -4.03 -4.23
CA MET A 202 -40.05 -2.85 -3.73
C MET A 202 -39.34 -2.19 -2.54
N MET A 203 -38.81 -3.00 -1.60
CA MET A 203 -38.04 -2.48 -0.47
C MET A 203 -36.81 -1.70 -0.95
N ILE A 204 -36.02 -2.27 -1.88
CA ILE A 204 -34.81 -1.62 -2.42
C ILE A 204 -35.16 -0.34 -3.19
N ALA A 205 -36.25 -0.34 -3.97
CA ALA A 205 -36.69 0.82 -4.73
C ALA A 205 -37.01 2.03 -3.83
N ASN A 206 -37.52 1.79 -2.61
CA ASN A 206 -37.88 2.83 -1.65
C ASN A 206 -36.71 3.38 -0.82
N ILE A 207 -35.48 2.86 -0.97
CA ILE A 207 -34.29 3.35 -0.22
C ILE A 207 -33.94 4.82 -0.57
N ARG A 208 -34.37 5.33 -1.73
CA ARG A 208 -34.04 6.67 -2.22
C ARG A 208 -34.96 7.79 -1.73
N ASN A 209 -36.05 7.48 -1.03
CA ASN A 209 -37.09 8.45 -0.66
C ASN A 209 -37.13 8.79 0.85
N GLY A 210 -36.04 8.53 1.59
CA GLY A 210 -35.93 8.79 3.03
C GLY A 210 -34.66 9.53 3.40
#